data_AF-A0A920J3N5-F1
#
_entry.id   AF-A0A920J3N5-F1
#
_cell.length_a   1.000
_cell.length_b   1.000
_cell.length_c   1.000
_cell.angle_alpha   90.00
_cell.angle_beta   90.00
_cell.angle_gamma   90.00
#
_symmetry.space_group_name_H-M   'P 1'
#
loop_
_entity.id
_entity.type
_entity.pdbx_description
1 polymer ?
#
loop_
_entity_poly.entity_id
_entity_poly.type
_entity_poly.pdbx_seq_one_letter_code
_entity_poly.pdbx_strand_id
1 'polypeptide(L)'
;MEDRKQVKFGDKNASLAINGTDGSYFTVEGLELEEGDLYTDTDSLNRNRVAVIGAEVTKELNLIENFDGSLLNKNISIGGTSFEVIGILKKKGSGGWNGPDERVFIPLLTASERVMGHERLQSIRVSVPDEVTISEAMIEIERVIGKRT
;
A
#
# COMPACT_ATOMS: atom_id res chain seq x y z
N MET A 1 4.36 1.97 -5.99
CA MET A 1 5.37 3.01 -5.69
C MET A 1 5.77 2.88 -4.23
N GLU A 2 7.05 2.86 -3.87
CA GLU A 2 7.51 2.63 -2.48
C GLU A 2 8.43 3.74 -1.96
N ASP A 3 8.17 4.18 -0.72
CA ASP A 3 9.05 5.10 0.01
C ASP A 3 8.97 4.82 1.52
N ARG A 4 10.02 5.11 2.29
CA ARG A 4 10.00 5.00 3.75
C ARG A 4 9.64 6.33 4.38
N LYS A 5 8.59 6.36 5.20
CA LYS A 5 8.17 7.57 5.91
C LYS A 5 7.95 7.31 7.38
N GLN A 6 8.07 8.37 8.17
CA GLN A 6 7.63 8.34 9.55
C GLN A 6 6.10 8.27 9.58
N VAL A 7 5.59 7.22 10.21
CA VAL A 7 4.19 7.02 10.55
C VAL A 7 4.02 7.34 12.03
N LYS A 8 3.01 8.14 12.37
CA LYS A 8 2.70 8.54 13.75
C LYS A 8 1.27 8.21 14.10
N PHE A 9 1.05 7.77 15.32
CA PHE A 9 -0.26 7.55 15.92
C PHE A 9 -0.20 7.96 17.40
N GLY A 10 -0.93 9.02 17.77
CA GLY A 10 -0.77 9.64 19.10
C GLY A 10 0.68 10.06 19.35
N ASP A 11 1.24 9.64 20.48
CA ASP A 11 2.63 9.90 20.87
C ASP A 11 3.63 8.88 20.29
N LYS A 12 3.14 7.85 19.59
CA LYS A 12 3.98 6.79 19.01
C LYS A 12 4.34 7.11 17.57
N ASN A 13 5.53 6.70 17.17
CA ASN A 13 5.97 6.82 15.79
C ASN A 13 6.94 5.70 15.40
N ALA A 14 6.92 5.33 14.12
CA ALA A 14 7.81 4.35 13.53
C ALA A 14 8.16 4.75 12.09
N SER A 15 9.29 4.29 11.57
CA SER A 15 9.66 4.47 10.16
C SER A 15 9.22 3.25 9.38
N LEU A 16 8.14 3.37 8.61
CA LEU A 16 7.52 2.26 7.88
C LEU A 16 7.65 2.45 6.37
N ALA A 17 7.60 1.33 5.63
CA ALA A 17 7.50 1.34 4.19
C ALA A 17 6.06 1.66 3.77
N ILE A 18 5.91 2.72 2.98
CA ILE A 18 4.65 3.18 2.42
C ILE A 18 4.59 2.73 0.97
N ASN A 19 3.55 2.01 0.62
CA ASN A 19 3.31 1.50 -0.72
C ASN A 19 2.09 2.21 -1.31
N GLY A 20 2.33 3.05 -2.32
CA GLY A 20 1.31 3.60 -3.18
C GLY A 20 0.89 2.57 -4.22
N THR A 21 -0.35 2.07 -4.17
CA THR A 21 -0.86 1.06 -5.11
C THR A 21 -2.27 1.41 -5.57
N ASP A 22 -2.70 0.82 -6.68
CA ASP A 22 -4.11 0.75 -7.05
C ASP A 22 -4.85 -0.29 -6.19
N GLY A 23 -6.18 -0.34 -6.28
CA GLY A 23 -7.01 -1.24 -5.48
C GLY A 23 -6.89 -2.70 -5.92
N SER A 24 -6.55 -2.96 -7.19
CA SER A 24 -6.37 -4.32 -7.71
C SER A 24 -5.12 -5.02 -7.15
N TYR A 25 -4.16 -4.25 -6.64
CA TYR A 25 -2.91 -4.76 -6.05
C TYR A 25 -3.15 -5.82 -4.97
N PHE A 26 -4.14 -5.64 -4.09
CA PHE A 26 -4.41 -6.59 -3.01
C PHE A 26 -4.81 -7.97 -3.56
N THR A 27 -5.64 -7.99 -4.61
CA THR A 27 -6.07 -9.24 -5.25
C THR A 27 -4.92 -9.90 -6.01
N VAL A 28 -4.12 -9.13 -6.74
CA VAL A 28 -2.96 -9.63 -7.50
C VAL A 28 -1.92 -10.25 -6.58
N GLU A 29 -1.65 -9.62 -5.43
CA GLU A 29 -0.69 -10.13 -4.45
C GLU A 29 -1.29 -11.18 -3.51
N GLY A 30 -2.58 -11.49 -3.62
CA GLY A 30 -3.29 -12.39 -2.72
C GLY A 30 -3.18 -11.96 -1.26
N LEU A 31 -3.37 -10.66 -1.00
CA LEU A 31 -3.46 -10.08 0.33
C LEU A 31 -4.91 -10.11 0.77
N GLU A 32 -5.20 -10.87 1.83
CA GLU A 32 -6.55 -10.99 2.38
C GLU A 32 -6.80 -9.91 3.43
N LEU A 33 -8.05 -9.47 3.53
CA LEU A 33 -8.50 -8.53 4.56
C LEU A 33 -8.84 -9.29 5.84
N GLU A 34 -8.40 -8.77 6.99
CA GLU A 34 -8.77 -9.27 8.32
C GLU A 34 -9.90 -8.42 8.92
N GLU A 35 -9.81 -7.10 8.82
CA GLU A 35 -10.80 -6.17 9.34
C GLU A 35 -11.01 -4.96 8.40
N GLY A 36 -12.23 -4.45 8.32
CA GLY A 36 -12.55 -3.21 7.59
C GLY A 36 -12.86 -3.42 6.12
N ASP A 37 -12.31 -2.54 5.27
CA ASP A 37 -12.47 -2.48 3.82
C ASP A 37 -11.13 -2.18 3.11
N LEU A 38 -11.02 -2.59 1.84
CA LEU A 38 -9.92 -2.21 0.96
C LEU A 38 -10.28 -0.96 0.16
N TYR A 39 -9.30 -0.11 -0.13
CA TYR A 39 -9.52 1.00 -1.07
C TYR A 39 -9.61 0.50 -2.51
N THR A 40 -10.35 1.24 -3.31
CA THR A 40 -10.59 0.97 -4.73
C THR A 40 -9.80 1.92 -5.63
N ASP A 41 -9.81 1.67 -6.93
CA ASP A 41 -9.22 2.59 -7.90
C ASP A 41 -9.90 3.97 -7.89
N THR A 42 -11.19 4.02 -7.53
CA THR A 42 -11.93 5.26 -7.34
C THR A 42 -11.34 6.11 -6.20
N ASP A 43 -10.86 5.47 -5.13
CA ASP A 43 -10.19 6.17 -4.03
C ASP A 43 -8.86 6.78 -4.47
N SER A 44 -8.15 6.10 -5.37
CA SER A 44 -6.95 6.65 -6.01
C SER A 44 -7.30 7.86 -6.87
N LEU A 45 -8.32 7.77 -7.74
CA LEU A 45 -8.74 8.86 -8.61
C LEU A 45 -9.22 10.10 -7.84
N ASN A 46 -9.95 9.88 -6.75
CA ASN A 46 -10.43 10.95 -5.86
C ASN A 46 -9.36 11.47 -4.90
N ARG A 47 -8.16 10.87 -4.90
CA ARG A 47 -7.05 11.20 -3.99
C ARG A 47 -7.49 11.11 -2.52
N ASN A 48 -8.32 10.11 -2.23
CA ASN A 48 -8.81 9.86 -0.88
C ASN A 48 -7.63 9.53 0.04
N ARG A 49 -7.69 10.08 1.26
CA ARG A 49 -6.67 9.90 2.30
C ARG A 49 -7.02 8.72 3.18
N VAL A 50 -7.07 7.55 2.54
CA VAL A 50 -7.33 6.27 3.18
C VAL A 50 -6.08 5.42 3.18
N ALA A 51 -5.95 4.56 4.18
CA ALA A 51 -4.83 3.65 4.33
C ALA A 51 -5.34 2.24 4.69
N VAL A 52 -4.65 1.25 4.16
CA VAL A 52 -4.78 -0.16 4.56
C VAL A 52 -3.44 -0.57 5.16
N ILE A 53 -3.45 -1.21 6.32
CA ILE A 53 -2.21 -1.56 7.05
C ILE A 53 -2.00 -3.07 7.09
N GLY A 54 -0.72 -3.48 7.10
CA GLY A 54 -0.36 -4.87 7.37
C GLY A 54 -0.54 -5.26 8.84
N ALA A 55 -0.64 -6.57 9.11
CA ALA A 55 -0.90 -7.12 10.44
C ALA A 55 0.14 -6.75 11.51
N GLU A 56 1.40 -6.49 11.14
CA GLU A 56 2.49 -6.15 12.07
C GLU A 56 2.71 -4.64 12.22
N VAL A 57 1.99 -3.78 11.47
CA VAL A 57 2.12 -2.31 11.58
C VAL A 57 1.81 -1.81 13.00
N THR A 58 0.80 -2.39 13.66
CA THR A 58 0.45 -2.06 15.05
C THR A 58 1.61 -2.38 16.01
N LYS A 59 2.30 -3.48 15.77
CA LYS A 59 3.47 -3.91 16.55
C LYS A 59 4.66 -2.97 16.32
N GLU A 60 4.94 -2.60 15.07
CA GLU A 60 6.00 -1.65 14.72
C GLU A 60 5.79 -0.25 15.31
N LEU A 61 4.54 0.18 15.44
CA LEU A 61 4.19 1.43 16.14
C LEU A 61 4.30 1.33 17.67
N ASN A 62 4.82 0.23 18.21
CA ASN A 62 4.93 -0.05 19.65
C ASN A 62 3.58 0.12 20.38
N LEU A 63 2.49 -0.27 19.72
CA LEU A 63 1.14 -0.21 20.28
C LEU A 63 0.79 -1.46 21.08
N ILE A 64 1.57 -2.55 20.93
CA ILE A 64 1.38 -3.85 21.58
C ILE A 64 1.26 -3.83 23.12
N GLU A 65 1.84 -2.86 23.82
CA GLU A 65 1.77 -2.81 25.29
C GLU A 65 0.56 -2.02 25.83
N ASN A 66 -0.12 -1.19 25.01
CA ASN A 66 -1.15 -0.26 25.50
C ASN A 66 -2.32 -0.05 24.51
N PHE A 67 -2.46 -0.88 23.49
CA PHE A 67 -3.49 -0.73 22.46
C PHE A 67 -4.31 -2.02 22.37
N ASP A 68 -5.40 -2.05 23.13
CA ASP A 68 -6.41 -3.12 23.12
C ASP A 68 -7.39 -2.99 21.93
N GLY A 69 -7.12 -2.05 21.02
CA GLY A 69 -8.01 -1.65 19.94
C GLY A 69 -7.48 -2.00 18.55
N SER A 70 -8.36 -1.96 17.57
CA SER A 70 -8.00 -1.99 16.16
C SER A 70 -7.61 -0.58 15.70
N LEU A 71 -6.61 -0.45 14.81
CA LEU A 71 -6.30 0.82 14.15
C LEU A 71 -7.39 1.20 13.13
N LEU A 72 -8.34 0.30 12.85
CA LEU A 72 -9.48 0.55 11.99
C LEU A 72 -10.26 1.81 12.42
N ASN A 73 -10.65 2.63 11.44
CA ASN A 73 -11.32 3.92 11.59
C ASN A 73 -10.54 4.94 12.43
N LYS A 74 -9.22 4.76 12.57
CA LYS A 74 -8.33 5.72 13.23
C LYS A 74 -7.48 6.47 12.21
N ASN A 75 -7.09 7.68 12.58
CA ASN A 75 -6.20 8.49 11.77
C ASN A 75 -4.74 8.25 12.15
N ILE A 76 -3.91 7.89 11.16
CA ILE A 76 -2.45 7.83 11.27
C ILE A 76 -1.83 8.94 10.43
N SER A 77 -0.75 9.55 10.93
CA SER A 77 -0.02 10.57 10.19
C SER A 77 1.17 9.95 9.46
N ILE A 78 1.16 9.99 8.13
CA ILE A 78 2.22 9.48 7.26
C ILE A 78 2.95 10.67 6.64
N GLY A 79 4.22 10.87 6.97
CA GLY A 79 5.02 11.97 6.41
C GLY A 79 4.44 13.37 6.67
N GLY A 80 3.64 13.53 7.74
CA GLY A 80 2.96 14.78 8.09
C GLY A 80 1.55 14.94 7.52
N THR A 81 1.06 13.98 6.73
CA THR A 81 -0.32 13.97 6.23
C THR A 81 -1.16 12.94 6.98
N SER A 82 -2.39 13.31 7.39
CA SER A 82 -3.32 12.39 8.06
C SER A 82 -4.03 11.48 7.07
N PHE A 83 -4.09 10.19 7.38
CA PHE A 83 -4.80 9.14 6.64
C PHE A 83 -5.70 8.35 7.58
N GLU A 84 -6.91 8.06 7.14
CA GLU A 84 -7.83 7.19 7.85
C GLU A 84 -7.52 5.72 7.52
N VAL A 85 -7.30 4.89 8.53
CA VAL A 85 -7.12 3.46 8.35
C VAL A 85 -8.49 2.82 8.15
N ILE A 86 -8.76 2.37 6.92
CA ILE A 86 -10.04 1.74 6.56
C ILE A 86 -9.97 0.22 6.54
N GLY A 87 -8.77 -0.36 6.59
CA GLY A 87 -8.60 -1.80 6.54
C GLY A 87 -7.30 -2.29 7.18
N ILE A 88 -7.36 -3.51 7.70
CA ILE A 88 -6.22 -4.25 8.25
C ILE A 88 -6.12 -5.57 7.49
N LEU A 89 -4.96 -5.84 6.92
CA LEU A 89 -4.69 -7.07 6.19
C LEU A 89 -4.40 -8.22 7.16
N LYS A 90 -4.82 -9.40 6.73
CA LYS A 90 -4.52 -10.64 7.40
C LYS A 90 -3.05 -10.96 7.30
N LYS A 91 -2.49 -11.48 8.40
CA LYS A 91 -1.09 -11.90 8.43
C LYS A 91 -0.84 -12.97 7.38
N LYS A 92 -0.04 -12.66 6.36
CA LYS A 92 0.28 -13.61 5.30
C LYS A 92 1.42 -14.54 5.71
N GLY A 93 2.34 -14.08 6.57
CA GLY A 93 3.46 -14.88 7.09
C GLY A 93 4.50 -15.27 6.03
N SER A 94 4.29 -14.88 4.76
CA SER A 94 5.20 -15.15 3.66
C SER A 94 6.07 -13.91 3.38
N GLY A 95 7.26 -13.86 3.96
CA GLY A 95 8.33 -12.99 3.43
C GLY A 95 9.22 -12.30 4.45
N GLY A 96 9.95 -13.05 5.27
CA GLY A 96 11.17 -12.59 5.96
C GLY A 96 11.11 -11.23 6.66
N TRP A 97 12.28 -10.60 6.82
CA TRP A 97 12.38 -9.18 7.21
C TRP A 97 11.82 -8.32 6.07
N ASN A 98 10.92 -7.37 6.36
CA ASN A 98 10.39 -6.39 5.40
C ASN A 98 9.26 -6.90 4.44
N GLY A 99 8.46 -7.87 4.90
CA GLY A 99 7.31 -8.42 4.19
C GLY A 99 6.08 -7.48 4.13
N PRO A 100 4.98 -7.86 3.46
CA PRO A 100 3.78 -7.03 3.34
C PRO A 100 3.10 -6.76 4.69
N ASP A 101 3.35 -7.60 5.69
CA ASP A 101 2.76 -7.50 7.02
C ASP A 101 3.24 -6.24 7.79
N GLU A 102 4.40 -5.66 7.45
CA GLU A 102 4.98 -4.47 8.11
C GLU A 102 4.76 -3.17 7.28
N ARG A 103 3.96 -3.23 6.21
CA ARG A 103 3.79 -2.12 5.26
C ARG A 103 2.46 -1.39 5.45
N VAL A 104 2.45 -0.13 5.03
CA VAL A 104 1.25 0.68 4.91
C VAL A 104 0.94 0.92 3.44
N PHE A 105 -0.28 0.59 3.04
CA PHE A 105 -0.77 0.73 1.68
C PHE A 105 -1.68 1.96 1.59
N ILE A 106 -1.47 2.79 0.59
CA ILE A 106 -2.28 3.97 0.31
C ILE A 106 -2.55 4.08 -1.20
N PRO A 107 -3.62 4.79 -1.62
CA PRO A 107 -3.90 4.92 -3.04
C PRO A 107 -2.74 5.59 -3.79
N LEU A 108 -2.39 5.04 -4.96
CA LEU A 108 -1.21 5.40 -5.75
C LEU A 108 -1.12 6.92 -6.01
N LEU A 109 -2.21 7.54 -6.46
CA LEU A 109 -2.20 8.97 -6.77
C LEU A 109 -2.09 9.83 -5.50
N THR A 110 -2.71 9.41 -4.41
CA THR A 110 -2.56 10.07 -3.09
C THR A 110 -1.12 9.98 -2.61
N ALA A 111 -0.47 8.83 -2.77
CA ALA A 111 0.93 8.62 -2.41
C ALA A 111 1.86 9.55 -3.19
N SER A 112 1.64 9.67 -4.50
CA SER A 112 2.45 10.50 -5.40
C SER A 112 2.39 11.97 -4.99
N GLU A 113 1.18 12.50 -4.81
CA GLU A 113 0.97 13.93 -4.55
C GLU A 113 1.31 14.32 -3.10
N ARG A 114 0.92 13.50 -2.11
CA ARG A 114 0.90 13.93 -0.69
C ARG A 114 2.03 13.39 0.15
N VAL A 115 2.67 12.30 -0.28
CA VAL A 115 3.67 11.61 0.53
C VAL A 115 5.04 11.70 -0.12
N MET A 116 5.14 11.41 -1.42
CA MET A 116 6.43 11.26 -2.10
C MET A 116 6.87 12.54 -2.83
N GLY A 117 5.94 13.37 -3.28
CA GLY A 117 6.26 14.65 -3.93
C GLY A 117 6.93 14.49 -5.31
N HIS A 118 6.88 13.29 -5.90
CA HIS A 118 7.39 12.99 -7.23
C HIS A 118 6.61 11.85 -7.89
N GLU A 119 6.39 11.92 -9.22
CA GLU A 119 5.68 10.90 -10.01
C GLU A 119 6.59 9.78 -10.51
N ARG A 120 7.53 9.30 -9.69
CA ARG A 120 8.48 8.25 -10.09
C ARG A 120 7.95 6.86 -9.73
N LEU A 121 7.34 6.19 -10.71
CA LEU A 121 6.93 4.79 -10.60
C LEU A 121 8.18 3.89 -10.54
N GLN A 122 8.36 3.16 -9.44
CA GLN A 122 9.48 2.24 -9.27
C GLN A 122 9.24 0.86 -9.90
N SER A 123 7.97 0.48 -10.12
CA SER A 123 7.59 -0.77 -10.77
C SER A 123 6.16 -0.70 -11.30
N ILE A 124 5.91 -1.35 -12.45
CA ILE A 124 4.59 -1.62 -13.01
C ILE A 124 4.45 -3.15 -13.02
N ARG A 125 3.44 -3.70 -12.35
CA ARG A 125 3.12 -5.13 -12.39
C ARG A 125 1.90 -5.33 -13.28
N VAL A 126 1.95 -6.30 -14.18
CA VAL A 126 0.87 -6.64 -15.10
C VAL A 126 0.55 -8.11 -14.90
N SER A 127 -0.73 -8.43 -14.67
CA SER A 127 -1.21 -9.81 -14.66
C SER A 127 -1.68 -10.18 -16.07
N VAL A 128 -1.21 -11.33 -16.58
CA VAL A 128 -1.51 -11.80 -17.93
C VAL A 128 -2.51 -12.97 -17.83
N PRO A 129 -3.62 -12.97 -18.61
CA PRO A 129 -4.54 -14.12 -18.68
C PRO A 129 -3.83 -15.38 -19.19
N ASP A 130 -4.24 -16.56 -18.72
CA ASP A 130 -3.62 -17.85 -19.09
C ASP A 130 -3.61 -18.15 -20.60
N GLU A 131 -4.46 -17.48 -21.38
CA GLU A 131 -4.59 -17.64 -22.83
C GLU A 131 -3.51 -16.90 -23.64
N VAL A 132 -2.61 -16.14 -23.00
CA VAL A 132 -1.55 -15.35 -23.65
C VAL A 132 -0.18 -15.78 -23.15
N THR A 133 0.74 -16.07 -24.07
CA THR A 133 2.11 -16.45 -23.70
C THR A 133 2.80 -15.25 -23.06
N ILE A 134 3.56 -15.45 -21.99
CA ILE A 134 4.34 -14.40 -21.31
C ILE A 134 5.17 -13.57 -22.32
N SER A 135 5.72 -14.24 -23.34
CA SER A 135 6.49 -13.62 -24.43
C SER A 135 5.69 -12.62 -25.27
N GLU A 136 4.42 -12.90 -25.57
CA GLU A 136 3.56 -12.02 -26.38
C GLU A 136 3.13 -10.81 -25.56
N ALA A 137 2.81 -11.01 -24.27
CA ALA A 137 2.49 -9.93 -23.36
C ALA A 137 3.67 -8.97 -23.13
N MET A 138 4.91 -9.49 -23.04
CA MET A 138 6.10 -8.64 -22.87
C MET A 138 6.34 -7.71 -24.08
N ILE A 139 6.15 -8.21 -25.31
CA ILE A 139 6.33 -7.40 -26.54
C ILE A 139 5.33 -6.24 -26.59
N GLU A 140 4.08 -6.47 -26.20
CA GLU A 140 3.04 -5.44 -26.15
C GLU A 140 3.37 -4.36 -25.10
N ILE A 141 3.81 -4.78 -23.92
CA ILE A 141 4.20 -3.89 -22.82
C ILE A 141 5.41 -3.03 -23.23
N GLU A 142 6.45 -3.62 -23.81
CA GLU A 142 7.61 -2.88 -24.31
C GLU A 142 7.23 -1.86 -25.39
N ARG A 143 6.33 -2.20 -26.30
CA ARG A 143 5.86 -1.29 -27.36
C ARG A 143 5.11 -0.08 -26.80
N VAL A 144 4.33 -0.26 -25.74
CA VAL A 144 3.55 0.81 -25.10
C VAL A 144 4.44 1.71 -24.22
N ILE A 145 5.40 1.12 -23.51
CA ILE A 145 6.35 1.87 -22.65
C ILE A 145 7.41 2.59 -23.48
N GLY A 146 7.92 1.97 -24.56
CA GLY A 146 8.95 2.54 -25.43
C GLY A 146 8.50 3.72 -26.31
N LYS A 147 7.19 3.94 -26.47
CA LYS A 147 6.65 5.07 -27.27
C LYS A 147 6.55 6.41 -26.51
N ARG A 148 6.96 6.47 -25.25
CA ARG A 148 6.88 7.66 -24.39
C ARG A 148 8.23 8.31 -24.09
N THR A 149 9.27 8.02 -24.87
CA THR A 149 10.52 8.80 -24.94
C THR A 149 10.62 9.47 -26.30
#